data_AF-A0A7C6K2V8-F1
#
_entry.id   AF-A0A7C6K2V8-F1
#
_cell.length_a   1.000
_cell.length_b   1.000
_cell.length_c   1.000
_cell.angle_alpha   90.00
_cell.angle_beta   90.00
_cell.angle_gamma   90.00
#
_symmetry.space_group_name_H-M   'P 1'
#
loop_
_entity.id
_entity.type
_entity.pdbx_description
1 polymer ?
#
loop_
_entity_poly.entity_id
_entity_poly.type
_entity_poly.pdbx_seq_one_letter_code
_entity_poly.pdbx_strand_id
1 'polypeptide(L)'
;MEVFINGVDHNIFEKENVGKLLMKFSIPAIVSLLVAELYNMVDTVFVGRVIGGNAIGALVVVFPIQRIIVAISMMIAIGSSTAIARNNGKKDNEGIKAVV
;
A
#
# COMPACT_ATOMS: atom_id res chain seq x y z
N MET A 1 6.71 -9.89 -0.98
CA MET A 1 5.29 -10.29 -0.89
C MET A 1 5.08 -11.74 -1.34
N GLU A 2 5.73 -12.21 -2.41
CA GLU A 2 5.71 -13.62 -2.86
C GLU A 2 6.15 -14.65 -1.80
N VAL A 3 7.08 -14.31 -0.90
CA VAL A 3 7.58 -15.24 0.13
C VAL A 3 6.52 -15.63 1.17
N PHE A 4 5.46 -14.82 1.35
CA PHE A 4 4.42 -15.06 2.37
C PHE A 4 3.18 -15.78 1.84
N ILE A 5 3.00 -15.89 0.51
CA ILE A 5 1.81 -16.49 -0.12
C ILE A 5 2.01 -17.99 -0.40
N ASN A 6 3.26 -18.46 -0.55
CA ASN A 6 3.57 -19.87 -0.82
C ASN A 6 3.21 -20.87 0.31
N GLY A 7 2.82 -20.38 1.50
CA GLY A 7 2.33 -21.21 2.62
C GLY A 7 0.82 -21.10 2.88
N VAL A 8 0.07 -20.47 1.98
CA VAL A 8 -1.35 -20.14 2.18
C VAL A 8 -2.23 -21.02 1.30
N ASP A 9 -2.94 -21.97 1.91
CA ASP A 9 -3.91 -22.86 1.25
C ASP A 9 -4.98 -22.02 0.53
N HIS A 10 -5.25 -22.28 -0.75
CA HIS A 10 -6.19 -21.48 -1.56
C HIS A 10 -7.61 -21.37 -0.95
N ASN A 11 -8.00 -22.30 -0.05
CA ASN A 11 -9.30 -22.30 0.59
C ASN A 11 -9.39 -21.45 1.87
N ILE A 12 -8.32 -20.73 2.27
CA ILE A 12 -8.33 -19.91 3.50
C ILE A 12 -9.42 -18.83 3.50
N PHE A 13 -9.76 -18.27 2.34
CA PHE A 13 -10.78 -17.24 2.21
C PHE A 13 -12.20 -17.77 2.43
N GLU A 14 -12.43 -19.07 2.25
CA GLU A 14 -13.73 -19.72 2.44
C GLU A 14 -13.86 -20.38 3.82
N LYS A 15 -12.75 -20.84 4.42
CA LYS A 15 -12.76 -21.68 5.64
C LYS A 15 -12.36 -20.97 6.92
N GLU A 16 -11.54 -19.91 6.89
CA GLU A 16 -11.10 -19.23 8.11
C GLU A 16 -12.09 -18.15 8.59
N ASN A 17 -12.14 -17.94 9.90
CA ASN A 17 -12.89 -16.83 10.50
C ASN A 17 -12.30 -15.48 10.04
N VAL A 18 -13.18 -14.57 9.62
CA VAL A 18 -12.86 -13.23 9.12
C VAL A 18 -11.86 -12.49 10.03
N GLY A 19 -12.03 -12.56 11.35
CA GLY A 19 -11.15 -11.86 12.30
C GLY A 19 -9.70 -12.37 12.27
N LYS A 20 -9.51 -13.68 12.16
CA LYS A 20 -8.17 -14.30 12.07
C LYS A 20 -7.50 -13.97 10.74
N LEU A 21 -8.29 -13.96 9.66
CA LEU A 21 -7.82 -13.61 8.33
C LEU A 21 -7.38 -12.16 8.25
N LEU A 22 -8.20 -11.24 8.79
CA LEU A 22 -7.85 -9.83 8.90
C LEU A 22 -6.55 -9.65 9.68
N MET A 23 -6.38 -10.26 10.86
CA MET A 23 -5.11 -10.14 11.58
C MET A 23 -3.92 -10.67 10.79
N LYS A 24 -4.07 -11.83 10.13
CA LYS A 24 -3.00 -12.46 9.34
C LYS A 24 -2.50 -11.58 8.19
N PHE A 25 -3.37 -10.81 7.54
CA PHE A 25 -3.00 -9.92 6.43
C PHE A 25 -2.74 -8.47 6.87
N SER A 26 -3.50 -7.95 7.82
CA SER A 26 -3.38 -6.56 8.30
C SER A 26 -2.11 -6.34 9.11
N ILE A 27 -1.66 -7.31 9.93
CA ILE A 27 -0.43 -7.14 10.73
C ILE A 27 0.78 -6.89 9.80
N PRO A 28 1.07 -7.75 8.80
CA PRO A 28 2.16 -7.49 7.85
C PRO A 28 1.99 -6.18 7.07
N ALA A 29 0.76 -5.83 6.68
CA ALA A 29 0.48 -4.58 5.98
C ALA A 29 0.80 -3.35 6.85
N ILE A 30 0.36 -3.34 8.11
CA ILE A 30 0.64 -2.27 9.07
C ILE A 30 2.15 -2.13 9.30
N VAL A 31 2.86 -3.24 9.50
CA VAL A 31 4.32 -3.22 9.65
C VAL A 31 4.99 -2.62 8.41
N SER A 32 4.52 -2.98 7.22
CA SER A 32 5.06 -2.45 5.96
C SER A 32 4.84 -0.94 5.84
N LEU A 33 3.64 -0.45 6.16
CA LEU A 33 3.35 0.99 6.20
C LEU A 33 4.21 1.70 7.26
N LEU A 34 4.36 1.12 8.44
CA LEU A 34 5.13 1.70 9.53
C LEU A 34 6.61 1.87 9.15
N VAL A 35 7.22 0.87 8.50
CA VAL A 35 8.60 0.96 8.02
C VAL A 35 8.76 2.05 6.95
N ALA A 36 7.79 2.17 6.03
CA ALA A 36 7.82 3.20 4.99
C ALA A 36 7.73 4.62 5.59
N GLU A 37 6.84 4.84 6.56
CA GLU A 37 6.72 6.14 7.23
C GLU A 37 7.93 6.43 8.14
N LEU A 38 8.51 5.42 8.77
CA LEU A 38 9.75 5.56 9.54
C LEU A 38 10.91 5.96 8.64
N TYR A 39 11.00 5.38 7.43
CA TYR A 39 11.99 5.80 6.43
C TYR A 39 11.83 7.27 6.05
N ASN A 40 10.60 7.73 5.78
CA ASN A 40 10.32 9.14 5.45
C ASN A 40 10.71 10.09 6.61
N MET A 41 10.44 9.68 7.86
CA MET A 41 10.83 10.44 9.05
C MET A 41 12.36 10.51 9.20
N VAL A 42 13.04 9.37 9.07
CA VAL A 42 14.50 9.29 9.19
C VAL A 42 15.16 10.12 8.09
N ASP A 43 14.74 9.98 6.82
CA ASP A 43 15.23 10.77 5.69
C ASP A 43 15.14 12.27 5.96
N THR A 44 13.97 12.74 6.41
CA THR A 44 13.76 14.15 6.76
C THR A 44 14.67 14.62 7.90
N VAL A 45 14.88 13.80 8.94
CA VAL A 45 15.77 14.13 10.07
C VAL A 45 17.23 14.18 9.61
N PHE A 46 17.67 13.26 8.76
CA PHE A 46 19.03 13.26 8.21
C PHE A 46 19.26 14.49 7.33
N VAL A 47 18.35 14.79 6.40
CA VAL A 47 18.43 15.99 5.56
C VAL A 47 18.47 17.25 6.43
N GLY A 48 17.62 17.32 7.45
CA GLY A 48 17.57 18.43 8.40
C GLY A 48 18.86 18.63 9.20
N ARG A 49 19.52 17.54 9.62
CA ARG A 49 20.78 17.61 10.37
C ARG A 49 22.01 17.85 9.50
N VAL A 50 22.05 17.29 8.30
CA VAL A 50 23.22 17.34 7.41
C VAL A 50 23.26 18.62 6.58
N ILE A 51 22.10 19.10 6.09
CA ILE A 51 22.01 20.26 5.19
C ILE A 51 21.45 21.49 5.91
N GLY A 52 20.72 21.30 7.02
CA GLY A 52 20.15 22.37 7.83
C GLY A 52 18.69 22.69 7.50
N GLY A 53 18.11 23.64 8.24
CA GLY A 53 16.67 23.96 8.17
C GLY A 53 16.17 24.41 6.80
N ASN A 54 17.02 25.03 5.97
CA ASN A 54 16.66 25.46 4.62
C ASN A 54 16.31 24.28 3.71
N ALA A 55 16.94 23.11 3.90
CA ALA A 55 16.62 21.91 3.14
C ALA A 55 15.25 21.35 3.50
N ILE A 56 14.86 21.40 4.79
CA ILE A 56 13.51 21.03 5.22
C ILE A 56 12.48 21.98 4.60
N GLY A 57 12.77 23.28 4.57
CA GLY A 57 11.91 24.27 3.90
C GLY A 57 11.70 23.95 2.41
N ALA A 58 12.78 23.59 1.70
CA ALA A 58 12.71 23.17 0.31
C ALA A 58 11.88 21.89 0.12
N LEU A 59 12.02 20.89 1.01
CA LEU A 59 11.19 19.68 0.98
C LEU A 59 9.71 20.03 1.06
N VAL A 60 9.30 20.87 2.01
CA VAL A 60 7.90 21.26 2.20
C VAL A 60 7.33 21.98 0.97
N VAL A 61 8.13 22.75 0.23
CA VAL A 61 7.70 23.40 -1.02
C VAL A 61 7.46 22.38 -2.14
N VAL A 62 8.21 21.27 -2.16
CA VAL A 62 8.08 20.21 -3.17
C VAL A 62 6.97 19.21 -2.82
N PHE A 63 6.63 19.06 -1.53
CA PHE A 63 5.61 18.14 -1.05
C PHE A 63 4.27 18.18 -1.81
N PRO A 64 3.68 19.36 -2.15
CA PRO A 64 2.44 19.42 -2.92
C PRO A 64 2.52 18.69 -4.28
N ILE A 65 3.64 18.83 -4.99
CA ILE A 65 3.87 18.16 -6.28
C ILE A 65 3.96 16.65 -6.06
N GLN A 66 4.72 16.22 -5.06
CA GLN A 66 4.81 14.81 -4.68
C GLN A 66 3.45 14.22 -4.31
N ARG A 67 2.62 14.98 -3.59
CA ARG A 67 1.27 14.54 -3.17
C ARG A 67 0.32 14.35 -4.35
N ILE A 68 0.40 15.20 -5.39
CA ILE A 68 -0.40 15.01 -6.61
C ILE A 68 0.00 13.70 -7.29
N ILE A 69 1.29 13.42 -7.43
CA ILE A 69 1.79 12.19 -8.04
C ILE A 69 1.29 10.98 -7.25
N VAL A 70 1.49 10.97 -5.93
CA VAL A 70 1.02 9.87 -5.06
C VAL A 70 -0.49 9.72 -5.13
N ALA A 71 -1.26 10.80 -5.16
CA ALA A 71 -2.72 10.75 -5.25
C ALA A 71 -3.18 10.06 -6.54
N ILE A 72 -2.57 10.37 -7.69
CA ILE A 72 -2.88 9.72 -8.97
C ILE A 72 -2.49 8.24 -8.92
N SER A 73 -1.30 7.92 -8.40
CA SER A 73 -0.86 6.53 -8.24
C SER A 73 -1.81 5.73 -7.33
N MET A 74 -2.24 6.31 -6.22
CA MET A 74 -3.21 5.69 -5.31
C MET A 74 -4.59 5.53 -5.94
N MET A 75 -5.06 6.51 -6.71
CA MET A 75 -6.32 6.42 -7.44
C MET A 75 -6.35 5.20 -8.35
N ILE A 76 -5.28 4.99 -9.13
CA ILE A 76 -5.17 3.84 -10.03
C ILE A 76 -5.02 2.54 -9.23
N ALA A 77 -4.11 2.49 -8.26
CA ALA A 77 -3.84 1.28 -7.50
C ALA A 77 -5.07 0.77 -6.72
N ILE A 78 -5.73 1.66 -5.98
CA ILE A 78 -6.91 1.33 -5.18
C ILE A 78 -8.13 1.14 -6.09
N GLY A 79 -8.26 1.94 -7.15
CA GLY A 79 -9.35 1.84 -8.13
C GLY A 79 -9.38 0.48 -8.83
N SER A 80 -8.24 0.04 -9.37
CA SER A 80 -8.11 -1.27 -10.00
C SER A 80 -8.28 -2.40 -8.99
N SER A 81 -7.68 -2.30 -7.80
CA SER A 81 -7.85 -3.32 -6.74
C SER A 81 -9.32 -3.49 -6.32
N THR A 82 -10.06 -2.38 -6.18
CA THR A 82 -11.49 -2.39 -5.83
C THR A 82 -12.35 -2.99 -6.95
N ALA A 83 -12.05 -2.65 -8.22
CA ALA A 83 -12.76 -3.21 -9.37
C ALA A 83 -12.52 -4.73 -9.50
N ILE A 84 -11.26 -5.18 -9.33
CA ILE A 84 -10.90 -6.60 -9.33
C ILE A 84 -11.61 -7.33 -8.19
N ALA A 85 -11.58 -6.80 -6.96
CA ALA A 85 -12.23 -7.43 -5.80
C ALA A 85 -13.74 -7.61 -6.03
N ARG A 86 -14.40 -6.60 -6.63
CA ARG A 86 -15.84 -6.67 -6.95
C ARG A 86 -16.14 -7.70 -8.03
N ASN A 87 -15.37 -7.76 -9.11
CA ASN A 87 -15.59 -8.73 -10.19
C ASN A 87 -15.25 -10.15 -9.74
N ASN A 88 -14.23 -10.32 -8.89
CA ASN A 88 -13.90 -11.58 -8.24
C ASN A 88 -15.04 -12.08 -7.34
N GLY A 89 -15.68 -11.19 -6.56
CA GLY A 89 -16.87 -11.54 -5.79
C GLY A 89 -18.07 -11.97 -6.64
N LYS A 90 -18.17 -11.49 -7.89
CA LYS A 90 -19.20 -11.89 -8.85
C LYS A 90 -18.83 -13.14 -9.67
N LYS A 91 -17.62 -13.70 -9.49
CA LYS A 91 -17.04 -14.76 -10.34
C LYS A 91 -17.00 -14.39 -11.84
N ASP A 92 -16.89 -13.10 -12.14
CA ASP A 92 -16.83 -12.57 -13.50
C ASP A 92 -15.37 -12.44 -13.97
N ASN A 93 -14.89 -13.51 -14.64
CA ASN A 93 -13.51 -13.59 -15.13
C ASN A 93 -13.24 -12.67 -16.32
N GLU A 94 -14.25 -12.32 -17.12
CA GLU A 94 -14.08 -11.40 -18.25
C GLU A 94 -13.92 -9.96 -17.74
N GLY A 95 -14.75 -9.57 -16.77
CA GLY A 95 -14.63 -8.28 -16.10
C GLY A 95 -13.31 -8.09 -15.35
N ILE A 96 -12.66 -9.15 -14.85
CA ILE A 96 -11.32 -9.06 -14.24
C ILE A 96 -10.25 -8.76 -15.31
N LYS A 97 -10.29 -9.47 -16.45
CA LYS A 97 -9.34 -9.29 -17.56
C LYS A 97 -9.46 -7.93 -18.25
N ALA A 98 -10.62 -7.27 -18.15
CA ALA A 98 -10.82 -5.94 -18.69
C ALA A 98 -10.21 -4.82 -17.82
N VAL A 99 -9.88 -5.10 -16.55
CA VAL A 99 -9.32 -4.12 -15.59
C VAL A 99 -7.79 -4.16 -15.56
N VAL A 100 -7.18 -5.27 -16.01
CA VAL A 100 -5.72 -5.51 -16.07
C VAL A 100 -5.25 -5.39 -17.50
#